data_AF-A0A6J4KTW6-F1
#
_entry.id   AF-A0A6J4KTW6-F1
#
_cell.length_a   1.000
_cell.length_b   1.000
_cell.length_c   1.000
_cell.angle_alpha   90.00
_cell.angle_beta   90.00
_cell.angle_gamma   90.00
#
_symmetry.space_group_name_H-M   'P 1'
#
loop_
_entity.id
_entity.type
_entity.pdbx_description
1 polymer ?
#
loop_
_entity_poly.entity_id
_entity_poly.type
_entity_poly.pdbx_seq_one_letter_code
_entity_poly.pdbx_strand_id
1 'polypeptide(L)'
;MSHKATIRLLLSSLLGFDPRRYRDNLDQSPAALNIVDFRGPTRARLTLFNDTSHYDLTPDTPRARLSPAWCRQDEGSDGSPWALWRQDDNGNRALVRTLPTRAQAEAHLQEFESRHHKQTYWIAPSADEPPTSSS
;
A
#
# COMPACT_ATOMS: atom_id res chain seq x y z
N MET A 1 11.09 8.42 -7.73
CA MET A 1 10.51 7.08 -7.52
C MET A 1 11.21 6.10 -8.43
N SER A 2 11.57 4.91 -7.92
CA SER A 2 12.29 3.89 -8.68
C SER A 2 11.80 2.50 -8.27
N HIS A 3 12.17 1.46 -9.02
CA HIS A 3 11.78 0.09 -8.73
C HIS A 3 12.53 -0.46 -7.50
N LYS A 4 11.88 -1.36 -6.76
CA LYS A 4 12.45 -2.08 -5.60
C LYS A 4 13.84 -2.66 -5.89
N ALA A 5 14.01 -3.32 -7.04
CA ALA A 5 15.30 -3.90 -7.43
C ALA A 5 16.40 -2.84 -7.64
N THR A 6 16.07 -1.72 -8.29
CA THR A 6 17.01 -0.62 -8.55
C THR A 6 17.44 0.05 -7.24
N ILE A 7 16.50 0.33 -6.35
CA ILE A 7 16.79 0.94 -5.04
C ILE A 7 17.70 0.03 -4.21
N ARG A 8 17.42 -1.27 -4.18
CA ARG A 8 18.25 -2.26 -3.47
C ARG A 8 19.68 -2.32 -4.00
N LEU A 9 19.86 -2.36 -5.32
CA LEU A 9 21.20 -2.36 -5.92
C LEU A 9 21.98 -1.07 -5.60
N LEU A 10 21.30 0.07 -5.68
CA LEU A 10 21.87 1.37 -5.33
C LEU A 10 22.30 1.41 -3.85
N LEU A 11 21.41 1.04 -2.93
CA LEU A 11 21.70 1.01 -1.50
C LEU A 11 22.84 0.05 -1.15
N SER A 12 22.89 -1.12 -1.79
CA SER A 12 23.99 -2.08 -1.59
C SER A 12 25.34 -1.49 -1.98
N SER A 13 25.38 -0.81 -3.14
CA SER A 13 26.57 -0.11 -3.63
C SER A 13 26.99 1.02 -2.68
N LEU A 14 26.03 1.83 -2.24
CA LEU A 14 26.28 2.98 -1.36
C LEU A 14 26.74 2.58 0.04
N LEU A 15 26.22 1.47 0.58
CA LEU A 15 26.52 0.97 1.92
C LEU A 15 27.72 0.01 1.96
N GLY A 16 28.26 -0.35 0.79
CA GLY A 16 29.50 -1.13 0.68
C GLY A 16 29.35 -2.62 0.99
N PHE A 17 28.18 -3.23 0.76
CA PHE A 17 28.00 -4.68 0.89
C PHE A 17 27.65 -5.34 -0.45
N ASP A 18 27.86 -6.65 -0.54
CA ASP A 18 27.67 -7.42 -1.79
C ASP A 18 26.25 -7.23 -2.34
N PRO A 19 26.09 -6.62 -3.53
CA PRO A 19 24.80 -6.47 -4.17
C PRO A 19 24.09 -7.81 -4.41
N ARG A 20 24.80 -8.93 -4.56
CA ARG A 20 24.14 -10.23 -4.72
C ARG A 20 23.36 -10.67 -3.48
N ARG A 21 23.71 -10.13 -2.31
CA ARG A 21 23.07 -10.39 -1.02
C ARG A 21 22.02 -9.34 -0.64
N TYR A 22 21.63 -8.44 -1.55
CA TYR A 22 20.62 -7.42 -1.22
C TYR A 22 19.28 -8.02 -0.82
N ARG A 23 18.93 -9.20 -1.36
CA ARG A 23 17.65 -9.85 -1.05
C ARG A 23 17.55 -10.28 0.40
N ASP A 24 18.69 -10.61 1.01
CA ASP A 24 18.77 -11.10 2.37
C ASP A 24 18.74 -9.95 3.39
N ASN A 25 19.08 -8.73 2.96
CA ASN A 25 19.34 -7.61 3.87
C ASN A 25 18.40 -6.40 3.69
N LEU A 26 17.74 -6.26 2.53
CA LEU A 26 16.94 -5.08 2.20
C LEU A 26 15.53 -5.46 1.74
N ASP A 27 14.68 -5.92 2.66
CA ASP A 27 13.26 -6.07 2.32
C ASP A 27 12.52 -4.73 2.28
N GLN A 28 11.91 -4.42 1.13
CA GLN A 28 11.34 -3.10 0.86
C GLN A 28 9.87 -3.23 0.45
N SER A 29 8.98 -2.59 1.20
CA SER A 29 7.54 -2.52 0.97
C SER A 29 7.21 -1.65 -0.24
N PRO A 30 6.01 -1.82 -0.85
CA PRO A 30 5.52 -0.94 -1.90
C PRO A 30 5.54 0.53 -1.45
N ALA A 31 5.81 1.48 -2.36
CA ALA A 31 5.82 2.92 -2.06
C ALA A 31 6.68 3.37 -0.85
N ALA A 32 7.56 2.52 -0.29
CA ALA A 32 8.29 2.86 0.92
C ALA A 32 9.38 3.91 0.70
N LEU A 33 9.50 4.83 1.66
CA LEU A 33 10.49 5.90 1.68
C LEU A 33 11.81 5.41 2.30
N ASN A 34 12.93 5.82 1.69
CA ASN A 34 14.27 5.59 2.23
C ASN A 34 15.05 6.92 2.21
N ILE A 35 15.80 7.21 3.26
CA ILE A 35 16.63 8.42 3.38
C ILE A 35 18.08 8.01 3.58
N VAL A 36 18.97 8.55 2.74
CA VAL A 36 20.40 8.31 2.78
C VAL A 36 21.13 9.63 2.94
N ASP A 37 21.94 9.74 3.98
CA ASP A 37 22.84 10.88 4.20
C ASP A 37 24.22 10.58 3.64
N PHE A 38 24.93 11.63 3.20
CA PHE A 38 26.28 11.51 2.67
C PHE A 38 27.25 12.36 3.48
N ARG A 39 28.36 11.77 3.93
CA ARG A 39 29.53 12.48 4.46
C ARG A 39 30.65 12.42 3.42
N GLY A 40 30.46 13.14 2.32
CA GLY A 40 31.32 13.06 1.13
C GLY A 40 30.83 12.02 0.12
N PRO A 41 31.49 11.91 -1.05
CA PRO A 41 30.97 11.15 -2.20
C PRO A 41 30.95 9.63 -2.02
N THR A 42 31.74 9.09 -1.08
CA THR A 42 31.91 7.64 -0.88
C THR A 42 31.39 7.14 0.46
N ARG A 43 30.81 8.02 1.29
CA ARG A 43 30.42 7.67 2.66
C ARG A 43 28.94 7.95 2.86
N ALA A 44 28.12 7.01 2.41
CA ALA A 44 26.68 7.04 2.61
C ALA A 44 26.29 6.39 3.94
N ARG A 45 25.20 6.85 4.54
CA ARG A 45 24.55 6.25 5.71
C ARG A 45 23.06 6.19 5.44
N LEU A 46 22.48 5.01 5.62
CA LEU A 46 21.03 4.83 5.59
C LEU A 46 20.45 5.32 6.93
N THR A 47 19.68 6.39 6.88
CA THR A 47 19.12 7.08 8.07
C THR A 47 17.66 6.70 8.31
N LEU A 48 16.92 6.45 7.23
CA LEU A 48 15.56 5.90 7.28
C LEU A 48 15.44 4.80 6.23
N PHE A 49 14.93 3.65 6.63
CA PHE A 49 14.73 2.51 5.73
C PHE A 49 13.29 2.06 5.78
N ASN A 50 12.73 1.83 4.60
CA ASN A 50 11.43 1.20 4.42
C ASN A 50 10.27 1.87 5.19
N ASP A 51 10.22 3.20 5.22
CA ASP A 51 9.14 3.92 5.90
C ASP A 51 7.84 3.91 5.06
N THR A 52 6.78 3.38 5.65
CA THR A 52 5.45 3.20 5.07
C THR A 52 4.38 4.06 5.75
N SER A 53 4.78 4.87 6.74
CA SER A 53 3.87 5.61 7.62
C SER A 53 2.87 6.50 6.89
N HIS A 54 3.24 7.02 5.72
CA HIS A 54 2.39 7.88 4.88
C HIS A 54 1.15 7.17 4.30
N TYR A 55 1.09 5.83 4.30
CA TYR A 55 -0.11 5.08 3.91
C TYR A 55 -0.52 3.98 4.90
N ASP A 56 0.38 3.50 5.77
CA ASP A 56 0.02 2.54 6.82
C ASP A 56 -0.91 3.16 7.87
N LEU A 57 -0.79 4.46 8.06
CA LEU A 57 -1.72 5.22 8.87
C LEU A 57 -2.85 5.68 7.96
N THR A 58 -4.04 5.14 8.14
CA THR A 58 -5.23 5.86 7.70
C THR A 58 -5.48 6.94 8.76
N PRO A 59 -5.12 8.22 8.53
CA PRO A 59 -5.54 9.25 9.47
C PRO A 59 -7.07 9.24 9.51
N ASP A 60 -7.62 9.33 10.71
CA ASP A 60 -9.05 9.46 10.88
C ASP A 60 -9.53 10.65 10.04
N THR A 61 -10.54 10.45 9.19
CA THR A 61 -10.96 11.48 8.24
C THR A 61 -11.39 12.69 9.06
N PRO A 62 -10.75 13.87 8.93
CA PRO A 62 -11.03 15.01 9.80
C PRO A 62 -12.37 15.65 9.43
N ARG A 63 -13.47 15.03 9.83
CA ARG A 63 -14.84 15.43 9.48
C ARG A 63 -15.17 16.86 9.90
N ALA A 64 -14.65 17.30 11.04
CA ALA A 64 -15.00 18.60 11.64
C ALA A 64 -14.21 19.81 11.11
N ARG A 65 -13.21 19.61 10.23
CA ARG A 65 -12.32 20.71 9.76
C ARG A 65 -12.33 20.90 8.25
N LEU A 66 -13.18 20.17 7.54
CA LEU A 66 -13.30 20.26 6.08
C LEU A 66 -14.36 21.30 5.71
N SER A 67 -14.16 21.98 4.57
CA SER A 67 -15.15 22.95 4.08
C SER A 67 -16.46 22.25 3.69
N PRO A 68 -17.61 22.95 3.64
CA PRO A 68 -18.92 22.31 3.47
C PRO A 68 -19.05 21.39 2.23
N ALA A 69 -18.32 21.67 1.15
CA ALA A 69 -18.25 20.83 -0.04
C ALA A 69 -17.58 19.46 0.19
N TRP A 70 -16.78 19.34 1.25
CA TRP A 70 -16.06 18.12 1.67
C TRP A 70 -16.57 17.56 3.02
N CYS A 71 -17.47 18.29 3.69
CA CYS A 71 -18.10 17.90 4.95
C CYS A 71 -19.38 17.06 4.74
N ARG A 72 -19.94 17.10 3.52
CA ARG A 72 -21.00 16.17 3.11
C ARG A 72 -20.37 14.80 2.88
N GLN A 73 -20.36 13.97 3.91
CA GLN A 73 -20.37 12.52 3.70
C GLN A 73 -21.82 12.09 3.57
N ASP A 74 -22.08 11.39 2.47
CA ASP A 74 -23.30 10.67 2.20
C ASP A 74 -23.72 9.81 3.41
N GLU A 75 -25.03 9.65 3.51
CA GLU A 75 -25.78 8.75 4.38
C GLU A 75 -25.36 7.28 4.13
N GLY A 76 -24.14 6.93 4.53
CA GLY A 76 -23.61 5.58 4.52
C GLY A 76 -23.86 4.93 5.88
N SER A 77 -25.10 4.49 6.06
CA SER A 77 -25.62 3.75 7.21
C SER A 77 -24.62 2.76 7.81
N ASP A 78 -24.72 2.64 9.13
CA ASP A 78 -24.03 1.78 10.11
C ASP A 78 -24.17 0.26 9.82
N GLY A 79 -23.87 -0.18 8.59
CA GLY A 79 -24.09 -1.55 8.13
C GLY A 79 -23.82 -1.85 6.65
N SER A 80 -23.30 -0.91 5.85
CA SER A 80 -22.95 -1.22 4.45
C SER A 80 -21.72 -2.13 4.37
N PRO A 81 -21.81 -3.27 3.67
CA PRO A 81 -20.69 -4.20 3.56
C PRO A 81 -19.53 -3.59 2.76
N TRP A 82 -18.33 -4.08 3.02
CA TRP A 82 -17.06 -3.74 2.39
C TRP A 82 -16.62 -4.88 1.47
N ALA A 83 -16.27 -4.57 0.24
CA ALA A 83 -15.77 -5.50 -0.75
C ALA A 83 -14.24 -5.49 -0.78
N LEU A 84 -13.61 -6.65 -0.59
CA LEU A 84 -12.20 -6.89 -0.89
C LEU A 84 -12.09 -7.34 -2.35
N TRP A 85 -11.29 -6.61 -3.12
CA TRP A 85 -11.01 -6.88 -4.52
C TRP A 85 -9.57 -7.36 -4.70
N ARG A 86 -9.33 -8.15 -5.75
CA ARG A 86 -7.99 -8.45 -6.27
C ARG A 86 -7.87 -8.03 -7.72
N GLN A 87 -6.66 -7.68 -8.13
CA GLN A 87 -6.25 -7.54 -9.53
C GLN A 87 -5.04 -8.42 -9.77
N ASP A 88 -5.12 -9.25 -10.80
CA ASP A 88 -3.98 -10.03 -11.28
C ASP A 88 -3.08 -9.20 -12.22
N ASP A 89 -1.94 -9.77 -12.61
CA ASP A 89 -0.99 -9.13 -13.52
C ASP A 89 -1.57 -8.88 -14.93
N ASN A 90 -2.69 -9.54 -15.27
CA ASN A 90 -3.39 -9.38 -16.53
C ASN A 90 -4.45 -8.27 -16.48
N GLY A 91 -4.59 -7.59 -15.34
CA GLY A 91 -5.56 -6.51 -15.14
C GLY A 91 -6.98 -7.01 -14.81
N ASN A 92 -7.19 -8.32 -14.63
CA ASN A 92 -8.50 -8.84 -14.28
C ASN A 92 -8.80 -8.52 -12.83
N ARG A 93 -9.91 -7.82 -12.60
CA ARG A 93 -10.42 -7.50 -11.27
C ARG A 93 -11.45 -8.53 -10.86
N ALA A 94 -11.26 -9.12 -9.69
CA ALA A 94 -12.20 -10.08 -9.13
C ALA A 94 -12.53 -9.72 -7.69
N LEU A 95 -13.81 -9.80 -7.35
CA LEU A 95 -14.27 -9.71 -5.97
C LEU A 95 -13.76 -10.94 -5.21
N VAL A 96 -12.99 -10.71 -4.16
CA VAL A 96 -12.44 -11.76 -3.28
C VAL A 96 -13.46 -12.13 -2.22
N ARG A 97 -14.02 -11.12 -1.54
CA ARG A 97 -14.95 -11.30 -0.42
C ARG A 97 -15.69 -10.01 -0.09
N THR A 98 -16.90 -10.12 0.43
CA THR A 98 -17.60 -9.03 1.11
C THR A 98 -17.58 -9.24 2.63
N LEU A 99 -17.37 -8.18 3.38
CA LEU A 99 -17.18 -8.16 4.82
C LEU A 99 -18.08 -7.10 5.43
N PRO A 100 -18.74 -7.37 6.56
CA PRO A 100 -19.74 -6.44 7.11
C PRO A 100 -19.12 -5.14 7.65
N THR A 101 -17.81 -5.12 7.93
CA THR A 101 -17.12 -3.94 8.49
C THR A 101 -15.78 -3.70 7.82
N ARG A 102 -15.37 -2.43 7.83
CA ARG A 102 -14.07 -1.99 7.30
C ARG A 102 -12.90 -2.68 8.01
N ALA A 103 -12.94 -2.75 9.34
CA ALA A 103 -11.88 -3.36 10.14
C ALA A 103 -11.63 -4.83 9.78
N GLN A 104 -12.69 -5.58 9.49
CA GLN A 104 -12.56 -6.96 9.03
C GLN A 104 -11.97 -7.03 7.60
N ALA A 105 -12.31 -6.07 6.74
CA ALA A 105 -11.75 -5.96 5.39
C ALA A 105 -10.25 -5.64 5.40
N GLU A 106 -9.80 -4.77 6.30
CA GLU A 106 -8.39 -4.44 6.50
C GLU A 106 -7.59 -5.64 7.04
N ALA A 107 -8.13 -6.36 8.03
CA ALA A 107 -7.47 -7.57 8.56
C ALA A 107 -7.27 -8.64 7.48
N HIS A 108 -8.28 -8.85 6.61
CA HIS A 108 -8.14 -9.76 5.49
C HIS A 108 -7.19 -9.23 4.41
N LEU A 109 -7.21 -7.93 4.10
CA LEU A 109 -6.25 -7.32 3.18
C LEU A 109 -4.81 -7.63 3.62
N GLN A 110 -4.51 -7.40 4.90
CA GLN A 110 -3.20 -7.68 5.48
C GLN A 110 -2.83 -9.17 5.43
N GLU A 111 -3.78 -10.06 5.68
CA GLU A 111 -3.58 -11.51 5.53
C GLU A 111 -3.21 -11.88 4.08
N PHE A 112 -3.90 -11.30 3.09
CA PHE A 112 -3.64 -11.58 1.67
C PHE A 112 -2.32 -10.98 1.18
N GLU A 113 -1.95 -9.79 1.63
CA GLU A 113 -0.66 -9.17 1.32
C GLU A 113 0.53 -9.92 1.93
N SER A 114 0.32 -10.64 3.05
CA SER A 114 1.34 -11.50 3.67
C SER A 114 1.66 -12.76 2.84
N ARG A 115 0.81 -13.12 1.87
CA ARG A 115 1.04 -14.29 1.03
C ARG A 115 2.08 -13.95 -0.03
N HIS A 116 3.02 -14.86 -0.28
CA HIS A 116 4.16 -14.68 -1.20
C HIS A 116 3.79 -14.50 -2.71
N HIS A 117 2.52 -14.26 -3.05
CA HIS A 117 2.05 -14.05 -4.41
C HIS A 117 1.85 -12.55 -4.69
N LYS A 118 2.42 -12.05 -5.79
CA LYS A 118 2.31 -10.64 -6.22
C LYS A 118 0.93 -10.34 -6.82
N GLN A 119 -0.09 -10.27 -5.99
CA GLN A 119 -1.41 -9.80 -6.41
C GLN A 119 -1.68 -8.45 -5.75
N THR A 120 -2.38 -7.57 -6.46
CA THR A 120 -2.81 -6.28 -5.91
C THR A 120 -4.17 -6.50 -5.27
N TYR A 121 -4.31 -6.17 -3.99
CA TYR A 121 -5.56 -6.24 -3.25
C TYR A 121 -5.98 -4.83 -2.79
N TRP A 122 -7.27 -4.53 -2.77
CA TRP A 122 -7.80 -3.28 -2.20
C TRP A 122 -9.23 -3.48 -1.68
N ILE A 123 -9.63 -2.64 -0.73
CA ILE A 123 -11.00 -2.65 -0.18
C ILE A 123 -11.80 -1.46 -0.72
N ALA A 124 -13.09 -1.65 -0.97
CA ALA A 124 -14.02 -0.61 -1.40
C ALA A 124 -15.38 -0.79 -0.70
N PRO A 125 -16.17 0.28 -0.49
CA PRO A 125 -17.55 0.14 -0.04
C PRO A 125 -18.35 -0.68 -1.07
N SER A 126 -19.15 -1.66 -0.64
CA SER A 126 -19.93 -2.52 -1.53
C SER A 126 -21.04 -1.77 -2.30
N ALA A 127 -21.26 -0.48 -2.03
CA ALA A 127 -22.12 0.39 -2.82
C ALA A 127 -21.51 0.73 -4.19
N ASP A 128 -20.19 0.52 -4.38
CA ASP A 128 -19.56 0.55 -5.69
C ASP A 128 -19.74 -0.81 -6.39
N GLU A 129 -20.95 -1.06 -6.88
CA GLU A 129 -21.14 -2.07 -7.93
C GLU A 129 -20.54 -1.50 -9.23
N PRO A 130 -19.58 -2.20 -9.90
CA PRO A 130 -19.13 -1.74 -11.20
C PRO A 130 -20.33 -1.74 -12.16
N PRO A 131 -20.48 -0.76 -13.07
CA PRO A 131 -21.56 -0.82 -14.05
C PRO A 131 -21.42 -2.13 -14.81
N THR A 132 -22.38 -3.03 -14.63
CA THR A 132 -22.53 -4.21 -15.47
C THR A 132 -22.67 -3.67 -16.89
N SER A 133 -21.64 -3.83 -17.71
CA SER A 133 -21.78 -3.70 -19.16
C SER A 133 -22.70 -4.83 -19.63
N SER A 134 -24.00 -4.55 -19.60
CA SER A 134 -25.00 -5.34 -20.29
C SER A 134 -24.78 -5.16 -21.80
N SER A 135 -24.82 -6.31 -22.49
CA SER A 135 -24.59 -6.53 -23.92
C SER A 135 -25.46 -5.69 -24.85
#